data_AF-A0A3A8HL23-F1
#
_entry.id   AF-A0A3A8HL23-F1
#
_cell.length_a   1.000
_cell.length_b   1.000
_cell.length_c   1.000
_cell.angle_alpha   90.00
_cell.angle_beta   90.00
_cell.angle_gamma   90.00
#
_symmetry.space_group_name_H-M   'P 1'
#
loop_
_entity.id
_entity.type
_entity.pdbx_description
1 polymer ?
#
loop_
_entity_poly.entity_id
_entity_poly.type
_entity_poly.pdbx_seq_one_letter_code
_entity_poly.pdbx_strand_id
1 'polypeptide(L)'
;MTKPLVEEQYLPHVTDVRHLLATGPHVTTLLDPNVEPALLEAFLIQLCALGVYMTEPVDGWIRRAGEACVKAGMVDVGEKLITHAKHEAGHHLMMVEDTKNLVASWNARRFPKLDAEALMAQAPTRAMQEYREIHEETIAGPMPGGQVAIEYEIENLSVVFAPRLIEQCKAVLGPDVMNSLSFIKEHVELDVGHTALNEVMLNKLLGQKPEHAATIAKTGARALDIYLRFYGDCMAKAKQLLQSAAA
;
A
#
# COMPACT_ATOMS: atom_id res chain seq x y z
N MET A 1 -16.58 -28.75 -9.04
CA MET A 1 -15.54 -28.08 -8.23
C MET A 1 -16.24 -26.94 -7.53
N THR A 2 -16.26 -26.92 -6.20
CA THR A 2 -16.74 -25.77 -5.40
C THR A 2 -15.89 -24.56 -5.77
N LYS A 3 -16.51 -23.42 -6.06
CA LYS A 3 -15.74 -22.20 -6.34
C LYS A 3 -15.00 -21.77 -5.06
N PRO A 4 -13.82 -21.16 -5.17
CA PRO A 4 -13.14 -20.55 -4.02
C PRO A 4 -14.07 -19.59 -3.26
N LEU A 5 -14.05 -19.61 -1.93
CA LEU A 5 -14.89 -18.74 -1.10
C LEU A 5 -14.58 -17.26 -1.32
N VAL A 6 -13.33 -16.95 -1.70
CA VAL A 6 -12.94 -15.60 -2.12
C VAL A 6 -13.78 -15.14 -3.32
N GLU A 7 -14.01 -15.99 -4.33
CA GLU A 7 -14.81 -15.60 -5.50
C GLU A 7 -16.26 -15.33 -5.14
N GLU A 8 -16.85 -16.17 -4.28
CA GLU A 8 -18.28 -16.11 -3.99
C GLU A 8 -18.63 -15.06 -2.93
N GLN A 9 -17.81 -14.93 -1.89
CA GLN A 9 -18.15 -14.18 -0.68
C GLN A 9 -17.37 -12.88 -0.53
N TYR A 10 -16.26 -12.73 -1.24
CA TYR A 10 -15.34 -11.61 -1.06
C TYR A 10 -15.30 -10.68 -2.28
N LEU A 11 -15.06 -11.24 -3.48
CA LEU A 11 -14.96 -10.46 -4.72
C LEU A 11 -16.14 -9.51 -4.99
N PRO A 12 -17.41 -9.87 -4.72
CA PRO A 12 -18.55 -8.96 -4.95
C PRO A 12 -18.44 -7.63 -4.19
N HIS A 13 -17.66 -7.56 -3.12
CA HIS A 13 -17.49 -6.35 -2.31
C HIS A 13 -16.26 -5.51 -2.69
N VAL A 14 -15.28 -6.09 -3.40
CA VAL A 14 -14.03 -5.42 -3.78
C VAL A 14 -13.94 -5.08 -5.27
N THR A 15 -14.81 -5.64 -6.10
CA THR A 15 -14.75 -5.49 -7.57
C THR A 15 -14.72 -4.02 -8.01
N ASP A 16 -15.60 -3.19 -7.46
CA ASP A 16 -15.70 -1.78 -7.86
C ASP A 16 -14.42 -0.99 -7.53
N VAL A 17 -13.85 -1.22 -6.35
CA VAL A 17 -12.61 -0.53 -5.95
C VAL A 17 -11.39 -1.09 -6.69
N ARG A 18 -11.35 -2.39 -7.01
CA ARG A 18 -10.33 -2.98 -7.89
C ARG A 18 -10.43 -2.45 -9.32
N HIS A 19 -11.64 -2.11 -9.79
CA HIS A 19 -11.80 -1.44 -11.06
C HIS A 19 -11.14 -0.04 -11.04
N LEU A 20 -11.27 0.71 -9.94
CA LEU A 20 -10.59 2.00 -9.78
C LEU A 20 -9.06 1.87 -9.74
N LEU A 21 -8.52 0.76 -9.23
CA LEU A 21 -7.09 0.48 -9.36
C LEU A 21 -6.66 0.32 -10.83
N ALA A 22 -7.54 -0.16 -11.71
CA ALA A 22 -7.23 -0.33 -13.12
C ALA A 22 -7.46 0.95 -13.95
N THR A 23 -8.48 1.75 -13.60
CA THR A 23 -8.99 2.85 -14.45
C THR A 23 -9.00 4.21 -13.76
N GLY A 24 -8.61 4.29 -12.50
CA GLY A 24 -8.64 5.51 -11.71
C GLY A 24 -7.78 6.63 -12.32
N PRO A 25 -8.15 7.91 -12.12
CA PRO A 25 -7.46 9.03 -12.77
C PRO A 25 -6.00 9.14 -12.34
N HIS A 26 -5.68 8.87 -11.08
CA HIS A 26 -4.31 8.93 -10.57
C HIS A 26 -3.45 7.81 -11.13
N VAL A 27 -3.98 6.58 -11.21
CA VAL A 27 -3.30 5.44 -11.83
C VAL A 27 -3.07 5.70 -13.32
N THR A 28 -4.10 6.16 -14.03
CA THR A 28 -4.01 6.47 -15.46
C THR A 28 -2.98 7.58 -15.73
N THR A 29 -2.94 8.61 -14.89
CA THR A 29 -1.92 9.68 -15.00
C THR A 29 -0.51 9.14 -14.80
N LEU A 30 -0.31 8.28 -13.79
CA LEU A 30 1.01 7.72 -13.48
C LEU A 30 1.52 6.81 -14.59
N LEU A 31 0.62 6.10 -15.27
CA LEU A 31 0.93 5.14 -16.32
C LEU A 31 0.79 5.70 -17.74
N ASP A 32 0.56 7.02 -17.88
CA ASP A 32 0.54 7.67 -19.19
C ASP A 32 1.97 7.67 -19.76
N PRO A 33 2.21 7.11 -20.96
CA PRO A 33 3.52 7.16 -21.62
C PRO A 33 4.09 8.58 -21.80
N ASN A 34 3.24 9.61 -21.73
CA ASN A 34 3.62 11.02 -21.85
C ASN A 34 3.56 11.77 -20.51
N VAL A 35 3.50 11.07 -19.37
CA VAL A 35 3.57 11.71 -18.06
C VAL A 35 4.83 12.56 -17.96
N GLU A 36 4.68 13.78 -17.47
CA GLU A 36 5.82 14.69 -17.31
C GLU A 36 6.84 14.07 -16.34
N PRO A 37 8.13 13.95 -16.71
CA PRO A 37 9.14 13.34 -15.84
C PRO A 37 9.24 14.01 -14.46
N ALA A 38 9.10 15.34 -14.39
CA ALA A 38 9.12 16.06 -13.13
C ALA A 38 7.91 15.71 -12.24
N LEU A 39 6.73 15.46 -12.83
CA LEU A 39 5.55 15.05 -12.08
C LEU A 39 5.69 13.64 -11.53
N LEU A 40 6.19 12.69 -12.33
CA LEU A 40 6.40 11.33 -11.88
C LEU A 40 7.44 11.26 -10.74
N GLU A 41 8.57 11.96 -10.88
CA GLU A 41 9.60 12.02 -9.84
C GLU A 41 9.08 12.70 -8.56
N ALA A 42 8.34 13.82 -8.68
CA ALA A 42 7.73 14.48 -7.54
C ALA A 42 6.67 13.60 -6.85
N PHE A 43 5.91 12.81 -7.61
CA PHE A 43 4.98 11.83 -7.05
C PHE A 43 5.72 10.75 -6.24
N LEU A 44 6.81 10.19 -6.78
CA LEU A 44 7.60 9.17 -6.05
C LEU A 44 8.17 9.74 -4.75
N ILE A 45 8.64 10.98 -4.77
CA ILE A 45 9.11 11.67 -3.55
C ILE A 45 7.98 11.75 -2.51
N GLN A 46 6.77 12.16 -2.90
CA GLN A 46 5.64 12.25 -1.98
C GLN A 46 5.19 10.86 -1.50
N LEU A 47 5.16 9.88 -2.39
CA LEU A 47 4.80 8.50 -2.08
C LEU A 47 5.71 7.93 -0.99
N CYS A 48 7.04 8.04 -1.17
CA CYS A 48 8.00 7.55 -0.19
C CYS A 48 7.94 8.36 1.11
N ALA A 49 7.93 9.69 1.03
CA ALA A 49 7.99 10.55 2.22
C ALA A 49 6.77 10.38 3.13
N LEU A 50 5.57 10.38 2.54
CA LEU A 50 4.32 10.19 3.28
C LEU A 50 4.08 8.72 3.63
N GLY A 51 4.59 7.80 2.80
CA GLY A 51 4.52 6.36 3.01
C GLY A 51 5.18 5.90 4.32
N VAL A 52 6.17 6.63 4.83
CA VAL A 52 6.77 6.37 6.16
C VAL A 52 5.71 6.31 7.26
N TYR A 53 4.79 7.27 7.28
CA TYR A 53 3.71 7.30 8.27
C TYR A 53 2.74 6.12 8.11
N MET A 54 2.52 5.60 6.90
CA MET A 54 1.65 4.44 6.70
C MET A 54 2.33 3.12 7.06
N THR A 55 3.65 3.03 6.88
CA THR A 55 4.42 1.78 6.98
C THR A 55 5.06 1.55 8.35
N GLU A 56 5.44 2.60 9.08
CA GLU A 56 6.09 2.51 10.39
C GLU A 56 5.39 1.57 11.40
N PRO A 57 4.06 1.61 11.57
CA PRO A 57 3.36 0.76 12.54
C PRO A 57 2.90 -0.62 12.02
N VAL A 58 3.16 -0.97 10.75
CA VAL A 58 2.56 -2.13 10.06
C VAL A 58 2.86 -3.45 10.76
N ASP A 59 4.13 -3.73 11.12
CA ASP A 59 4.48 -4.96 11.83
C ASP A 59 3.72 -5.09 13.16
N GLY A 60 3.53 -3.97 13.85
CA GLY A 60 2.79 -3.89 15.10
C GLY A 60 1.31 -4.17 14.93
N TRP A 61 0.69 -3.73 13.83
CA TRP A 61 -0.70 -4.03 13.52
C TRP A 61 -0.90 -5.50 13.19
N ILE A 62 -0.09 -6.04 12.27
CA ILE A 62 -0.22 -7.42 11.80
C ILE A 62 -0.01 -8.38 12.98
N ARG A 63 1.01 -8.15 13.82
CA ARG A 63 1.27 -8.95 15.02
C ARG A 63 0.09 -8.92 15.99
N ARG A 64 -0.42 -7.72 16.33
CA ARG A 64 -1.55 -7.59 17.29
C ARG A 64 -2.84 -8.19 16.74
N ALA A 65 -3.11 -8.04 15.45
CA ALA A 65 -4.24 -8.71 14.80
C ALA A 65 -4.10 -10.23 14.90
N GLY A 66 -2.90 -10.76 14.68
CA GLY A 66 -2.61 -12.18 14.86
C GLY A 66 -2.84 -12.68 16.28
N GLU A 67 -2.34 -11.96 17.29
CA GLU A 67 -2.59 -12.26 18.71
C GLU A 67 -4.08 -12.21 19.07
N ALA A 68 -4.82 -11.23 18.54
CA ALA A 68 -6.27 -11.13 18.71
C ALA A 68 -7.01 -12.29 18.03
N CYS A 69 -6.55 -12.74 16.85
CA CYS A 69 -7.07 -13.91 16.17
C CYS A 69 -6.91 -15.19 16.98
N VAL A 70 -5.73 -15.41 17.57
CA VAL A 70 -5.47 -16.57 18.45
C VAL A 70 -6.43 -16.55 19.64
N LYS A 71 -6.59 -15.40 20.31
CA LYS A 71 -7.54 -15.24 21.44
C LYS A 71 -8.99 -15.51 21.04
N ALA A 72 -9.37 -15.20 19.80
CA ALA A 72 -10.70 -15.46 19.25
C ALA A 72 -10.88 -16.88 18.68
N GLY A 73 -9.90 -17.78 18.87
CA GLY A 73 -9.97 -19.18 18.43
C GLY A 73 -9.58 -19.41 16.96
N MET A 74 -9.09 -18.39 16.26
CA MET A 74 -8.60 -18.49 14.88
C MET A 74 -7.08 -18.72 14.86
N VAL A 75 -6.63 -19.78 15.54
CA VAL A 75 -5.22 -20.02 15.85
C VAL A 75 -4.35 -20.00 14.59
N ASP A 76 -4.69 -20.82 13.60
CA ASP A 76 -3.88 -20.94 12.37
C ASP A 76 -3.78 -19.64 11.56
N VAL A 77 -4.83 -18.80 11.57
CA VAL A 77 -4.78 -17.49 10.92
C VAL A 77 -3.90 -16.54 11.72
N GLY A 78 -4.06 -16.56 13.05
CA GLY A 78 -3.29 -15.70 13.94
C GLY A 78 -1.80 -15.97 13.94
N GLU A 79 -1.38 -17.25 13.94
CA GLU A 79 0.03 -17.64 13.88
C GLU A 79 0.71 -17.22 12.57
N LYS A 80 -0.03 -17.30 11.46
CA LYS A 80 0.48 -16.84 10.16
C LYS A 80 0.63 -15.32 10.10
N LEU A 81 -0.33 -14.56 10.63
CA LEU A 81 -0.18 -13.10 10.76
C LEU A 81 1.04 -12.74 11.63
N ILE A 82 1.21 -13.39 12.79
CA ILE A 82 2.38 -13.14 13.65
C ILE A 82 3.70 -13.45 12.93
N THR A 83 3.71 -14.47 12.07
CA THR A 83 4.89 -14.81 11.26
C THR A 83 5.12 -13.75 10.19
N HIS A 84 4.07 -13.37 9.46
CA HIS A 84 4.11 -12.35 8.43
C HIS A 84 4.62 -11.00 8.97
N ALA A 85 4.18 -10.59 10.16
CA ALA A 85 4.64 -9.36 10.81
C ALA A 85 6.16 -9.26 10.99
N LYS A 86 6.89 -10.38 11.04
CA LYS A 86 8.36 -10.37 11.15
C LYS A 86 9.03 -9.98 9.85
N HIS A 87 8.40 -10.26 8.71
CA HIS A 87 8.90 -9.88 7.40
C HIS A 87 8.76 -8.38 7.17
N GLU A 88 7.66 -7.79 7.64
CA GLU A 88 7.38 -6.34 7.51
C GLU A 88 8.22 -5.43 8.43
N ALA A 89 8.97 -6.02 9.37
CA ALA A 89 9.71 -5.27 10.36
C ALA A 89 10.81 -4.42 9.72
N GLY A 90 10.67 -3.10 9.81
CA GLY A 90 11.66 -2.15 9.31
C GLY A 90 11.46 -1.70 7.86
N HIS A 91 10.40 -2.14 7.17
CA HIS A 91 10.11 -1.70 5.79
C HIS A 91 9.95 -0.17 5.66
N HIS A 92 9.48 0.51 6.72
CA HIS A 92 9.44 1.99 6.73
C HIS A 92 10.82 2.65 6.59
N LEU A 93 11.91 1.97 7.00
CA LEU A 93 13.27 2.49 6.84
C LEU A 93 13.68 2.54 5.36
N MET A 94 13.14 1.65 4.54
CA MET A 94 13.34 1.69 3.09
C MET A 94 12.66 2.92 2.49
N MET A 95 11.43 3.23 2.91
CA MET A 95 10.73 4.46 2.51
C MET A 95 11.52 5.72 2.90
N VAL A 96 12.12 5.75 4.09
CA VAL A 96 12.99 6.86 4.54
C VAL A 96 14.21 7.01 3.63
N GLU A 97 14.90 5.91 3.32
CA GLU A 97 16.10 5.93 2.49
C GLU A 97 15.77 6.29 1.03
N ASP A 98 14.71 5.71 0.48
CA ASP A 98 14.19 6.04 -0.86
C ASP A 98 13.84 7.53 -0.96
N THR A 99 13.20 8.10 0.07
CA THR A 99 12.89 9.54 0.13
C THR A 99 14.16 10.38 0.04
N LYS A 100 15.18 10.06 0.83
CA LYS A 100 16.46 10.79 0.84
C LYS A 100 17.15 10.72 -0.51
N ASN A 101 17.17 9.54 -1.12
CA ASN A 101 17.81 9.33 -2.42
C ASN A 101 17.07 10.05 -3.55
N LEU A 102 15.74 9.98 -3.58
CA LEU A 102 14.92 10.71 -4.55
C LEU A 102 15.08 12.23 -4.41
N VAL A 103 15.08 12.75 -3.18
CA VAL A 103 15.29 14.19 -2.92
C VAL A 103 16.69 14.64 -3.33
N ALA A 104 17.73 13.86 -3.04
CA ALA A 104 19.09 14.17 -3.49
C ALA A 104 19.18 14.22 -5.03
N SER A 105 18.56 13.25 -5.69
CA SER A 105 18.47 13.16 -7.15
C SER A 105 17.73 14.36 -7.76
N TRP A 106 16.59 14.74 -7.16
CA TRP A 106 15.85 15.94 -7.53
C TRP A 106 16.70 17.20 -7.37
N ASN A 107 17.32 17.36 -6.21
CA ASN A 107 18.14 18.51 -5.85
C ASN A 107 19.41 18.63 -6.71
N ALA A 108 19.90 17.56 -7.32
CA ALA A 108 20.99 17.65 -8.27
C ALA A 108 20.57 18.31 -9.59
N ARG A 109 19.29 18.20 -9.99
CA ARG A 109 18.81 18.55 -11.34
C ARG A 109 17.80 19.69 -11.38
N ARG A 110 17.09 19.96 -10.28
CA ARG A 110 15.89 20.81 -10.28
C ARG A 110 15.87 21.85 -9.16
N PHE A 111 14.96 22.79 -9.33
CA PHE A 111 14.55 23.77 -8.33
C PHE A 111 13.01 23.74 -8.19
N PRO A 112 12.46 24.09 -7.01
CA PRO A 112 13.18 24.44 -5.78
C PRO A 112 13.91 23.22 -5.20
N LYS A 113 14.90 23.49 -4.35
CA LYS A 113 15.51 22.43 -3.56
C LYS A 113 14.53 21.96 -2.50
N LEU A 114 14.46 20.66 -2.32
CA LEU A 114 13.59 20.00 -1.37
C LEU A 114 14.39 19.61 -0.13
N ASP A 115 13.70 19.54 1.00
CA ASP A 115 14.23 19.03 2.27
C ASP A 115 13.51 17.72 2.59
N ALA A 116 14.27 16.62 2.62
CA ALA A 116 13.72 15.28 2.86
C ALA A 116 13.09 15.16 4.25
N GLU A 117 13.69 15.77 5.26
CA GLU A 117 13.18 15.71 6.64
C GLU A 117 11.88 16.52 6.75
N ALA A 118 11.82 17.70 6.12
CA ALA A 118 10.58 18.48 6.05
C ALA A 118 9.46 17.74 5.30
N LEU A 119 9.79 16.99 4.25
CA LEU A 119 8.83 16.18 3.50
C LEU A 119 8.29 15.01 4.31
N MET A 120 9.13 14.32 5.09
CA MET A 120 8.69 13.24 5.99
C MET A 120 7.94 13.77 7.21
N ALA A 121 8.23 14.99 7.66
CA ALA A 121 7.57 15.66 8.78
C ALA A 121 6.23 16.33 8.40
N GLN A 122 5.75 16.17 7.17
CA GLN A 122 4.46 16.69 6.74
C GLN A 122 3.32 16.15 7.62
N ALA A 123 2.32 16.99 7.89
CA ALA A 123 1.10 16.53 8.57
C ALA A 123 0.44 15.41 7.76
N PRO A 124 -0.03 14.33 8.42
CA PRO A 124 -0.65 13.20 7.73
C PRO A 124 -1.94 13.64 7.06
N THR A 125 -2.18 13.15 5.85
CA THR A 125 -3.42 13.39 5.13
C THR A 125 -4.58 12.60 5.74
N ARG A 126 -5.81 12.90 5.33
CA ARG A 126 -6.98 12.17 5.83
C ARG A 126 -6.93 10.69 5.47
N ALA A 127 -6.49 10.33 4.26
CA ALA A 127 -6.33 8.93 3.86
C ALA A 127 -5.30 8.21 4.75
N MET A 128 -4.18 8.85 5.06
CA MET A 128 -3.16 8.27 5.95
C MET A 128 -3.69 8.02 7.36
N GLN A 129 -4.46 8.96 7.91
CA GLN A 129 -5.10 8.80 9.22
C GLN A 129 -6.11 7.64 9.20
N GLU A 130 -6.97 7.60 8.18
CA GLU A 130 -7.96 6.54 8.00
C GLU A 130 -7.33 5.16 7.81
N TYR A 131 -6.15 5.09 7.20
CA TYR A 131 -5.38 3.85 7.09
C TYR A 131 -4.93 3.34 8.46
N ARG A 132 -4.43 4.24 9.33
CA ARG A 132 -4.13 3.85 10.72
C ARG A 132 -5.41 3.44 11.47
N GLU A 133 -6.49 4.21 11.31
CA GLU A 133 -7.79 3.97 11.94
C GLU A 133 -8.35 2.58 11.59
N ILE A 134 -8.36 2.17 10.31
CA ILE A 134 -8.93 0.88 9.90
C ILE A 134 -8.17 -0.31 10.51
N HIS A 135 -6.84 -0.23 10.66
CA HIS A 135 -6.07 -1.28 11.33
C HIS A 135 -6.45 -1.38 12.81
N GLU A 136 -6.48 -0.26 13.52
CA GLU A 136 -6.85 -0.26 14.95
C GLU A 136 -8.30 -0.73 15.16
N GLU A 137 -9.24 -0.27 14.33
CA GLU A 137 -10.64 -0.71 14.35
C GLU A 137 -10.77 -2.21 14.10
N THR A 138 -9.99 -2.75 13.16
CA THR A 138 -10.00 -4.18 12.82
C THR A 138 -9.48 -5.01 13.99
N ILE A 139 -8.35 -4.59 14.59
CA ILE A 139 -7.72 -5.28 15.73
C ILE A 139 -8.64 -5.29 16.95
N ALA A 140 -9.27 -4.16 17.27
CA ALA A 140 -10.16 -4.01 18.42
C ALA A 140 -11.58 -4.57 18.16
N GLY A 141 -11.94 -4.76 16.90
CA GLY A 141 -13.27 -5.14 16.46
C GLY A 141 -13.62 -6.61 16.71
N PRO A 142 -14.84 -7.02 16.36
CA PRO A 142 -15.32 -8.39 16.56
C PRO A 142 -14.64 -9.42 15.64
N MET A 143 -13.89 -8.97 14.63
CA MET A 143 -13.33 -9.81 13.58
C MET A 143 -11.87 -9.39 13.27
N PRO A 144 -10.91 -9.62 14.20
CA PRO A 144 -9.50 -9.23 14.01
C PRO A 144 -8.85 -9.92 12.81
N GLY A 145 -9.39 -11.06 12.37
CA GLY A 145 -8.95 -11.72 11.14
C GLY A 145 -9.18 -10.90 9.87
N GLY A 146 -9.99 -9.83 9.94
CA GLY A 146 -10.14 -8.85 8.86
C GLY A 146 -8.81 -8.24 8.42
N GLN A 147 -7.75 -8.28 9.24
CA GLN A 147 -6.40 -7.88 8.86
C GLN A 147 -5.91 -8.65 7.62
N VAL A 148 -6.26 -9.93 7.46
CA VAL A 148 -5.90 -10.73 6.28
C VAL A 148 -6.45 -10.11 5.00
N ALA A 149 -7.65 -9.51 5.05
CA ALA A 149 -8.23 -8.82 3.91
C ALA A 149 -7.51 -7.50 3.60
N ILE A 150 -6.99 -6.82 4.63
CA ILE A 150 -6.17 -5.62 4.43
C ILE A 150 -4.87 -6.00 3.72
N GLU A 151 -4.11 -6.97 4.26
CA GLU A 151 -2.85 -7.43 3.64
C GLU A 151 -3.09 -7.93 2.20
N TYR A 152 -4.15 -8.71 1.99
CA TYR A 152 -4.48 -9.24 0.68
C TYR A 152 -4.71 -8.14 -0.37
N GLU A 153 -5.43 -7.07 -0.04
CA GLU A 153 -5.65 -5.99 -1.02
C GLU A 153 -4.43 -5.09 -1.20
N ILE A 154 -3.67 -4.82 -0.13
CA ILE A 154 -2.50 -3.95 -0.22
C ILE A 154 -1.36 -4.65 -0.97
N GLU A 155 -1.06 -5.91 -0.69
CA GLU A 155 -0.08 -6.68 -1.45
C GLU A 155 -0.52 -6.94 -2.90
N ASN A 156 -1.83 -7.04 -3.14
CA ASN A 156 -2.32 -7.13 -4.51
C ASN A 156 -1.93 -5.89 -5.34
N LEU A 157 -1.76 -4.70 -4.74
CA LEU A 157 -1.18 -3.55 -5.45
C LEU A 157 0.23 -3.85 -5.99
N SER A 158 1.05 -4.56 -5.21
CA SER A 158 2.40 -4.99 -5.59
C SER A 158 2.39 -5.98 -6.76
N VAL A 159 1.29 -6.71 -6.96
CA VAL A 159 1.14 -7.67 -8.07
C VAL A 159 0.57 -7.01 -9.34
N VAL A 160 -0.50 -6.22 -9.22
CA VAL A 160 -1.20 -5.68 -10.42
C VAL A 160 -0.73 -4.29 -10.85
N PHE A 161 -0.27 -3.44 -9.93
CA PHE A 161 0.07 -2.05 -10.23
C PHE A 161 1.57 -1.77 -10.18
N ALA A 162 2.25 -2.19 -9.12
CA ALA A 162 3.67 -1.85 -8.92
C ALA A 162 4.60 -2.28 -10.07
N PRO A 163 4.43 -3.46 -10.74
CA PRO A 163 5.30 -3.83 -11.86
C PRO A 163 5.16 -2.85 -13.04
N ARG A 164 3.93 -2.38 -13.30
CA ARG A 164 3.65 -1.39 -14.35
C ARG A 164 4.24 -0.03 -13.99
N LEU A 165 4.14 0.37 -12.72
CA LEU A 165 4.75 1.60 -12.22
C LEU A 165 6.28 1.55 -12.35
N ILE A 166 6.92 0.43 -11.99
CA ILE A 166 8.38 0.25 -12.13
C ILE A 166 8.81 0.40 -13.59
N GLU A 167 8.13 -0.28 -14.53
CA GLU A 167 8.47 -0.18 -15.95
C GLU A 167 8.28 1.25 -16.48
N GLN A 168 7.23 1.92 -16.04
CA GLN A 168 6.99 3.33 -16.37
C GLN A 168 8.08 4.25 -15.81
N CYS A 169 8.50 4.05 -14.55
CA CYS A 169 9.59 4.79 -13.93
C CYS A 169 10.89 4.61 -14.72
N LYS A 170 11.23 3.39 -15.13
CA LYS A 170 12.42 3.14 -15.96
C LYS A 170 12.33 3.83 -17.32
N ALA A 171 11.16 3.79 -17.95
CA ALA A 171 10.95 4.40 -19.27
C ALA A 171 11.05 5.93 -19.24
N VAL A 172 10.50 6.58 -18.20
CA VAL A 172 10.39 8.04 -18.11
C VAL A 172 11.57 8.69 -17.39
N LEU A 173 12.07 8.08 -16.31
CA LEU A 173 13.12 8.63 -15.44
C LEU A 173 14.49 7.98 -15.66
N GLY A 174 14.54 6.92 -16.46
CA GLY A 174 15.73 6.10 -16.67
C GLY A 174 15.90 5.00 -15.61
N PRO A 175 16.73 3.97 -15.90
CA PRO A 175 16.86 2.80 -15.04
C PRO A 175 17.46 3.09 -13.65
N ASP A 176 18.27 4.16 -13.54
CA ASP A 176 18.96 4.51 -12.30
C ASP A 176 18.00 4.94 -11.17
N VAL A 177 16.75 5.32 -11.50
CA VAL A 177 15.72 5.63 -10.50
C VAL A 177 15.45 4.45 -9.57
N MET A 178 15.70 3.22 -10.02
CA MET A 178 15.49 2.02 -9.21
C MET A 178 16.41 1.92 -8.00
N ASN A 179 17.52 2.67 -7.99
CA ASN A 179 18.40 2.79 -6.82
C ASN A 179 17.74 3.57 -5.68
N SER A 180 16.60 4.21 -5.92
CA SER A 180 15.86 5.04 -4.96
C SER A 180 14.41 4.55 -4.77
N LEU A 181 14.12 3.30 -5.17
CA LEU A 181 12.79 2.67 -5.07
C LEU A 181 12.92 1.26 -4.48
N SER A 182 13.75 1.11 -3.45
CA SER A 182 14.02 -0.17 -2.80
C SER A 182 12.74 -0.78 -2.23
N PHE A 183 11.86 0.01 -1.60
CA PHE A 183 10.61 -0.46 -1.02
C PHE A 183 9.72 -1.12 -2.08
N ILE A 184 9.44 -0.39 -3.18
CA ILE A 184 8.55 -0.88 -4.25
C ILE A 184 9.16 -2.10 -4.93
N LYS A 185 10.49 -2.10 -5.13
CA LYS A 185 11.21 -3.21 -5.74
C LYS A 185 11.06 -4.49 -4.92
N GLU A 186 11.29 -4.41 -3.61
CA GLU A 186 11.17 -5.58 -2.72
C GLU A 186 9.75 -6.16 -2.74
N HIS A 187 8.74 -5.30 -2.68
CA HIS A 187 7.33 -5.72 -2.72
C HIS A 187 6.95 -6.34 -4.08
N VAL A 188 7.53 -5.90 -5.20
CA VAL A 188 7.32 -6.58 -6.50
C VAL A 188 8.01 -7.95 -6.55
N GLU A 189 9.21 -8.07 -5.97
CA GLU A 189 9.99 -9.31 -6.00
C GLU A 189 9.45 -10.39 -5.05
N LEU A 190 8.88 -9.99 -3.90
CA LEU A 190 8.43 -10.90 -2.85
C LEU A 190 6.89 -11.12 -2.82
N ASP A 191 6.07 -10.12 -3.17
CA ASP A 191 4.63 -10.17 -2.87
C ASP A 191 3.81 -11.08 -3.78
N VAL A 192 4.39 -11.60 -4.87
CA VAL A 192 3.74 -12.69 -5.62
C VAL A 192 3.55 -13.91 -4.71
N GLY A 193 4.53 -14.20 -3.86
CA GLY A 193 4.45 -15.27 -2.87
C GLY A 193 3.50 -14.94 -1.71
N HIS A 194 3.57 -13.70 -1.20
CA HIS A 194 2.70 -13.26 -0.10
C HIS A 194 1.23 -13.19 -0.51
N THR A 195 0.91 -12.69 -1.71
CA THR A 195 -0.47 -12.58 -2.20
C THR A 195 -1.13 -13.96 -2.32
N ALA A 196 -0.41 -14.97 -2.82
CA ALA A 196 -0.92 -16.34 -2.88
C ALA A 196 -1.15 -16.94 -1.48
N LEU A 197 -0.25 -16.67 -0.53
CA LEU A 197 -0.41 -17.08 0.87
C LEU A 197 -1.61 -16.39 1.53
N ASN A 198 -1.81 -15.10 1.25
CA ASN A 198 -2.93 -14.30 1.73
C ASN A 198 -4.25 -14.78 1.16
N GLU A 199 -4.32 -15.16 -0.12
CA GLU A 199 -5.53 -15.74 -0.71
C GLU A 199 -5.91 -17.07 -0.03
N VAL A 200 -4.91 -17.92 0.27
CA VAL A 200 -5.13 -19.17 1.02
C VAL A 200 -5.62 -18.87 2.44
N MET A 201 -5.02 -17.88 3.12
CA MET A 201 -5.46 -17.46 4.46
C MET A 201 -6.88 -16.88 4.44
N LEU A 202 -7.20 -16.08 3.43
CA LEU A 202 -8.50 -15.45 3.28
C LEU A 202 -9.58 -16.50 3.00
N ASN A 203 -9.34 -17.45 2.09
CA ASN A 203 -10.25 -18.58 1.88
C ASN A 203 -10.47 -19.37 3.17
N LYS A 204 -9.41 -19.63 3.94
CA LYS A 204 -9.53 -20.34 5.22
C LYS A 204 -10.35 -19.55 6.23
N LEU A 205 -10.09 -18.25 6.35
CA LEU A 205 -10.81 -17.35 7.25
C LEU A 205 -12.31 -17.31 6.90
N LEU A 206 -12.65 -17.16 5.61
CA LEU A 206 -14.04 -17.18 5.13
C LEU A 206 -14.73 -18.52 5.41
N GLY A 207 -13.99 -19.63 5.33
CA GLY A 207 -14.50 -20.96 5.70
C GLY A 207 -14.71 -21.14 7.21
N GLN A 208 -13.86 -20.52 8.04
CA GLN A 208 -13.96 -20.59 9.50
C GLN A 208 -15.01 -19.64 10.09
N LYS A 209 -15.25 -18.49 9.43
CA LYS A 209 -16.11 -17.39 9.89
C LYS A 209 -17.03 -16.87 8.76
N PRO A 210 -17.84 -17.74 8.13
CA PRO A 210 -18.70 -17.34 7.01
C PRO A 210 -19.71 -16.24 7.39
N GLU A 211 -20.15 -16.19 8.64
CA GLU A 211 -21.04 -15.15 9.17
C GLU A 211 -20.41 -13.74 9.14
N HIS A 212 -19.08 -13.65 9.06
CA HIS A 212 -18.34 -12.40 8.98
C HIS A 212 -17.82 -12.06 7.57
N ALA A 213 -18.14 -12.86 6.56
CA ALA A 213 -17.59 -12.72 5.21
C ALA A 213 -17.76 -11.30 4.63
N ALA A 214 -18.96 -10.73 4.74
CA ALA A 214 -19.23 -9.37 4.26
C ALA A 214 -18.41 -8.30 5.00
N THR A 215 -18.18 -8.47 6.30
CA THR A 215 -17.35 -7.55 7.11
C THR A 215 -15.89 -7.64 6.69
N ILE A 216 -15.37 -8.84 6.51
CA ILE A 216 -14.00 -9.09 6.05
C ILE A 216 -13.80 -8.44 4.67
N ALA A 217 -14.73 -8.68 3.74
CA ALA A 217 -14.64 -8.16 2.38
C ALA A 217 -14.74 -6.64 2.30
N LYS A 218 -15.64 -6.03 3.07
CA LYS A 218 -15.73 -4.56 3.18
C LYS A 218 -14.49 -3.93 3.82
N THR A 219 -13.83 -4.65 4.73
CA THR A 219 -12.58 -4.19 5.34
C THR A 219 -11.47 -4.11 4.31
N GLY A 220 -11.26 -5.17 3.50
CA GLY A 220 -10.32 -5.15 2.38
C GLY A 220 -10.66 -4.06 1.35
N ALA A 221 -11.94 -3.95 0.95
CA ALA A 221 -12.38 -2.92 0.01
C ALA A 221 -12.05 -1.50 0.50
N ARG A 222 -12.30 -1.23 1.79
CA ARG A 222 -12.01 0.06 2.42
C ARG A 222 -10.50 0.32 2.48
N ALA A 223 -9.68 -0.69 2.79
CA ALA A 223 -8.22 -0.53 2.77
C ALA A 223 -7.70 -0.14 1.38
N LEU A 224 -8.18 -0.81 0.33
CA LEU A 224 -7.79 -0.49 -1.04
C LEU A 224 -8.25 0.92 -1.45
N ASP A 225 -9.49 1.31 -1.11
CA ASP A 225 -10.00 2.66 -1.37
C ASP A 225 -9.14 3.73 -0.70
N ILE A 226 -8.79 3.52 0.58
CA ILE A 226 -7.92 4.43 1.33
C ILE A 226 -6.57 4.59 0.60
N TYR A 227 -5.98 3.48 0.15
CA TYR A 227 -4.69 3.51 -0.55
C TYR A 227 -4.75 4.23 -1.91
N LEU A 228 -5.85 4.07 -2.65
CA LEU A 228 -6.09 4.82 -3.89
C LEU A 228 -6.26 6.32 -3.65
N ARG A 229 -6.94 6.71 -2.56
CA ARG A 229 -7.04 8.12 -2.15
C ARG A 229 -5.69 8.67 -1.71
N PHE A 230 -4.86 7.88 -1.03
CA PHE A 230 -3.49 8.23 -0.71
C PHE A 230 -2.64 8.51 -1.97
N TYR A 231 -2.79 7.72 -3.04
CA TYR A 231 -2.16 8.06 -4.33
C TYR A 231 -2.64 9.41 -4.89
N GLY A 232 -3.93 9.71 -4.72
CA GLY A 232 -4.49 11.03 -5.05
C GLY A 232 -3.85 12.16 -4.26
N ASP A 233 -3.67 11.99 -2.95
CA ASP A 233 -3.01 12.95 -2.07
C ASP A 233 -1.54 13.20 -2.48
N CYS A 234 -0.79 12.13 -2.76
CA CYS A 234 0.59 12.22 -3.25
C CYS A 234 0.66 12.97 -4.59
N MET A 235 -0.25 12.68 -5.52
CA MET A 235 -0.34 13.36 -6.81
C MET A 235 -0.69 14.85 -6.66
N ALA A 236 -1.60 15.18 -5.74
CA ALA A 236 -1.96 16.58 -5.48
C ALA A 236 -0.77 17.37 -4.93
N LYS A 237 -0.04 16.81 -3.96
CA LYS A 237 1.16 17.43 -3.39
C LYS A 237 2.30 17.54 -4.41
N ALA A 238 2.48 16.55 -5.27
CA ALA A 238 3.45 16.61 -6.37
C ALA A 238 3.15 17.77 -7.32
N LYS A 239 1.87 17.97 -7.70
CA LYS A 239 1.45 19.11 -8.54
C LYS A 239 1.68 20.46 -7.85
N GLN A 240 1.40 20.57 -6.56
CA GLN A 240 1.65 21.79 -5.77
C GLN A 240 3.14 22.15 -5.71
N LEU A 241 4.01 21.14 -5.57
CA LEU A 241 5.46 21.29 -5.58
C LEU A 241 5.94 21.87 -6.92
N LEU A 242 5.41 21.36 -8.04
CA LEU A 242 5.73 21.88 -9.39
C LEU A 242 5.19 23.29 -9.64
N GLN A 243 3.98 23.60 -9.17
CA GLN A 243 3.40 24.95 -9.30
C GLN A 243 4.22 25.98 -8.52
N SER A 244 4.69 25.62 -7.33
CA SER A 244 5.56 26.48 -6.53
C SER A 244 6.94 26.70 -7.15
N ALA A 245 7.37 25.82 -8.07
CA ALA A 245 8.61 25.96 -8.81
C ALA A 245 8.51 26.89 -10.03
N ALA A 246 7.30 27.05 -10.57
CA ALA A 246 7.02 27.85 -11.75
C ALA A 246 6.65 29.32 -11.42
N ALA A 247 6.41 29.62 -10.14
CA ALA A 247 6.11 30.95 -9.61
C ALA A 247 7.39 31.69 -9.19
#